data_AF-A0A7J5E857-F1
#
_entry.id   AF-A0A7J5E857-F1
#
_cell.length_a   1.000
_cell.length_b   1.000
_cell.length_c   1.000
_cell.angle_alpha   90.00
_cell.angle_beta   90.00
_cell.angle_gamma   90.00
#
_symmetry.space_group_name_H-M   'P 1'
#
loop_
_entity.id
_entity.type
_entity.pdbx_description
1 polymer ?
#
loop_
_entity_poly.entity_id
_entity_poly.type
_entity_poly.pdbx_seq_one_letter_code
_entity_poly.pdbx_strand_id
1 'polypeptide(L)'
;TYTLDFSKLLVDRADSNSTEEKDKFYKAIFTAWADQPLSEELRDVVTSMGLEYWYGTPEDFMFALRAGLFYEDPSYGNRKFVTMGAGIRYDIYGFDFSYITTDVFSGGENHPLSDTLRFTLLIGWGNTVTQTKGFPRGI
;
A
#
# COMPACT_ATOMS: atom_id res chain seq x y z
N THR A 1 8.53 -11.39 1.57
CA THR A 1 7.37 -11.01 2.37
C THR A 1 6.22 -10.61 1.46
N TYR A 2 5.00 -11.02 1.76
CA TYR A 2 3.80 -10.54 1.07
C TYR A 2 2.79 -10.07 2.11
N THR A 3 1.93 -9.15 1.72
CA THR A 3 0.87 -8.57 2.55
C THR A 3 -0.39 -8.38 1.71
N LEU A 4 -1.53 -8.63 2.33
CA LEU A 4 -2.85 -8.39 1.80
C LEU A 4 -3.65 -7.69 2.89
N ASP A 5 -4.26 -6.56 2.55
CA ASP A 5 -5.03 -5.74 3.47
C ASP A 5 -6.35 -5.33 2.82
N PHE A 6 -7.39 -5.31 3.64
CA PHE A 6 -8.75 -4.98 3.26
C PHE A 6 -9.26 -3.90 4.19
N SER A 7 -9.74 -2.79 3.63
CA SER A 7 -10.25 -1.66 4.40
C SER A 7 -11.60 -1.18 3.87
N LYS A 8 -12.44 -0.68 4.78
CA LYS A 8 -13.77 -0.14 4.46
C LYS A 8 -14.03 1.14 5.25
N LEU A 9 -14.70 2.11 4.64
CA LEU A 9 -15.16 3.31 5.34
C LEU A 9 -16.48 3.03 6.04
N LEU A 10 -16.51 3.25 7.36
CA LEU A 10 -17.69 3.00 8.19
C LEU A 10 -18.50 4.28 8.36
N VAL A 11 -19.00 4.79 7.24
CA VAL A 11 -19.79 6.03 7.20
C VAL A 11 -21.08 5.78 6.42
N ASP A 12 -22.17 6.29 6.98
CA ASP A 12 -23.45 6.31 6.29
C ASP A 12 -23.38 7.27 5.10
N ARG A 13 -23.42 6.69 3.90
CA ARG A 13 -23.37 7.41 2.62
C ARG A 13 -24.80 7.58 2.09
N ALA A 14 -25.63 8.30 2.85
CA ALA A 14 -26.98 8.63 2.43
C ALA A 14 -27.03 9.18 0.99
N ASP A 15 -27.92 8.63 0.17
CA ASP A 15 -28.12 9.04 -1.22
C ASP A 15 -28.53 10.52 -1.28
N SER A 16 -27.95 11.29 -2.21
CA SER A 16 -28.19 12.75 -2.26
C SER A 16 -29.65 13.14 -2.55
N ASN A 17 -30.49 12.17 -2.93
CA ASN A 17 -31.92 12.33 -3.19
C ASN A 17 -32.82 11.86 -2.04
N SER A 18 -32.28 11.25 -0.99
CA SER A 18 -33.04 10.82 0.19
C SER A 18 -33.02 11.93 1.25
N THR A 19 -34.21 12.42 1.61
CA THR A 19 -34.46 13.29 2.77
C THR A 19 -34.31 12.53 4.09
N GLU A 20 -33.43 11.53 4.15
CA GLU A 20 -33.16 10.75 5.35
C GLU A 20 -32.13 11.46 6.22
N GLU A 21 -32.43 11.50 7.51
CA GLU A 21 -31.54 12.05 8.54
C GLU A 21 -30.32 11.13 8.64
N LYS A 22 -29.12 11.67 8.39
CA LYS A 22 -27.88 10.90 8.45
C LYS A 22 -27.73 10.21 9.80
N ASP A 23 -27.36 8.93 9.77
CA ASP A 23 -27.13 8.18 10.99
C ASP A 23 -26.00 8.80 11.81
N LYS A 24 -26.23 8.89 13.12
CA LYS A 24 -25.19 9.31 14.08
C LYS A 24 -24.01 8.33 13.99
N PHE A 25 -22.80 8.83 14.22
CA PHE A 25 -21.56 8.06 14.02
C PHE A 25 -21.56 6.66 14.67
N TYR A 26 -22.14 6.52 15.86
CA TYR A 26 -22.19 5.25 16.59
C TYR A 26 -23.12 4.22 15.93
N LYS A 27 -24.16 4.68 15.22
CA LYS A 27 -25.08 3.85 14.46
C LYS A 27 -24.50 3.53 13.08
N ALA A 28 -23.90 4.53 12.44
CA ALA A 28 -23.21 4.41 11.14
C ALA A 28 -22.17 3.27 11.11
N ILE A 29 -21.45 3.03 12.21
CA ILE A 29 -20.47 1.93 12.30
C ILE A 29 -21.11 0.56 12.06
N PHE A 30 -22.37 0.35 12.45
CA PHE A 30 -23.08 -0.91 12.26
C PHE A 30 -23.97 -0.90 11.02
N THR A 31 -24.62 0.23 10.71
CA THR A 31 -25.48 0.34 9.54
C THR A 31 -24.70 0.31 8.23
N ALA A 32 -23.48 0.84 8.20
CA ALA A 32 -22.61 0.79 7.04
C ALA A 32 -22.16 -0.62 6.63
N TRP A 33 -22.52 -1.70 7.34
CA TRP A 33 -22.25 -3.09 6.91
C TRP A 33 -23.50 -3.82 6.39
N ALA A 34 -24.67 -3.20 6.53
CA ALA A 34 -25.97 -3.81 6.28
C ALA A 34 -26.89 -2.91 5.45
N ASP A 35 -26.36 -1.82 4.90
CA ASP A 35 -27.05 -0.83 4.08
C ASP A 35 -27.24 -1.30 2.64
N GLN A 36 -26.37 -2.18 2.14
CA GLN A 36 -26.39 -2.65 0.74
C GLN A 36 -26.40 -4.19 0.61
N PRO A 37 -26.82 -4.73 -0.55
CA PRO A 37 -26.65 -6.15 -0.87
C PRO A 37 -25.18 -6.57 -0.79
N LEU A 38 -24.91 -7.81 -0.35
CA LEU A 38 -23.54 -8.34 -0.18
C LEU A 38 -22.64 -8.21 -1.41
N SER A 39 -23.21 -8.22 -2.62
CA SER A 39 -22.46 -8.05 -3.86
C SER A 39 -21.94 -6.63 -4.08
N GLU A 40 -22.67 -5.62 -3.58
CA GLU A 40 -22.27 -4.21 -3.63
C GLU A 40 -21.37 -3.88 -2.44
N GLU A 41 -21.67 -4.46 -1.29
CA GLU A 41 -20.87 -4.39 -0.07
C GLU A 41 -19.42 -4.85 -0.29
N LEU A 42 -19.21 -5.96 -1.01
CA LEU A 42 -17.88 -6.45 -1.36
C LEU A 42 -17.11 -5.52 -2.32
N ARG A 43 -17.83 -4.67 -3.06
CA ARG A 43 -17.23 -3.70 -3.99
C ARG A 43 -16.78 -2.43 -3.27
N ASP A 44 -17.40 -2.10 -2.14
CA ASP A 44 -16.98 -0.99 -1.28
C ASP A 44 -15.71 -1.32 -0.46
N VAL A 45 -15.36 -2.61 -0.34
CA VAL A 45 -14.10 -3.01 0.31
C VAL A 45 -12.91 -2.65 -0.58
N VAL A 46 -12.06 -1.77 -0.07
CA VAL A 46 -10.77 -1.42 -0.67
C VAL A 46 -9.80 -2.56 -0.42
N THR A 47 -9.17 -3.06 -1.49
CA THR A 47 -8.19 -4.13 -1.41
C THR A 47 -6.80 -3.57 -1.73
N SER A 48 -5.85 -3.81 -0.84
CA SER A 48 -4.45 -3.48 -1.06
C SER A 48 -3.58 -4.74 -0.92
N MET A 49 -2.62 -4.86 -1.83
CA MET A 49 -1.69 -5.99 -1.88
C MET A 49 -0.28 -5.43 -1.95
N GLY A 50 0.65 -6.03 -1.23
CA GLY A 50 2.05 -5.65 -1.25
C GLY A 50 2.96 -6.87 -1.27
N LEU A 51 4.03 -6.78 -2.04
CA LEU A 51 5.09 -7.78 -2.11
C LEU A 51 6.40 -7.08 -1.86
N GLU A 52 7.19 -7.62 -0.94
CA GLU A 52 8.53 -7.15 -0.63
C GLU A 52 9.50 -8.33 -0.68
N TYR A 53 10.61 -8.15 -1.39
CA TYR A 53 11.66 -9.14 -1.50
C TYR A 53 12.99 -8.48 -1.15
N TRP A 54 13.64 -8.98 -0.10
CA TRP A 54 14.99 -8.58 0.27
C TRP A 54 15.99 -9.64 -0.15
N TYR A 55 17.10 -9.20 -0.73
CA TYR A 55 18.19 -10.04 -1.16
C TYR A 55 19.52 -9.44 -0.73
N GLY A 56 20.42 -10.25 -0.20
CA GLY A 56 21.76 -9.82 0.20
C GLY A 56 22.05 -10.00 1.69
N THR A 57 23.32 -9.82 2.05
CA THR A 57 23.81 -9.92 3.43
C THR A 57 23.76 -8.54 4.10
N PRO A 58 23.31 -8.45 5.38
CA PRO A 58 23.25 -7.20 6.12
C PRO A 58 24.58 -6.47 6.28
N GLU A 59 25.69 -7.21 6.15
CA GLU A 59 27.05 -6.71 6.42
C GLU A 59 27.71 -6.06 5.19
N ASP A 60 27.18 -6.32 3.99
CA ASP A 60 27.76 -5.83 2.74
C ASP A 60 26.73 -4.99 1.95
N PHE A 61 25.83 -5.65 1.23
CA PHE A 61 24.90 -4.99 0.31
C PHE A 61 23.54 -5.67 0.39
N MET A 62 22.50 -4.90 0.70
CA MET A 62 21.12 -5.37 0.64
C MET A 62 20.38 -4.68 -0.47
N PHE A 63 19.65 -5.48 -1.23
CA PHE A 63 18.72 -5.03 -2.26
C PHE A 63 17.30 -5.38 -1.84
N ALA A 64 16.38 -4.44 -2.06
CA ALA A 64 14.96 -4.60 -1.84
C ALA A 64 14.24 -4.44 -3.17
N LEU A 65 13.29 -5.32 -3.46
CA LEU A 65 12.26 -5.11 -4.46
C LEU A 65 10.92 -5.01 -3.78
N ARG A 66 10.11 -4.05 -4.22
CA ARG A 66 8.77 -3.81 -3.70
C ARG A 66 7.80 -3.70 -4.86
N ALA A 67 6.65 -4.31 -4.71
CA ALA A 67 5.52 -4.12 -5.60
C ALA A 67 4.27 -3.95 -4.76
N GLY A 68 3.36 -3.09 -5.18
CA GLY A 68 2.10 -2.85 -4.53
C GLY A 68 0.98 -2.71 -5.55
N LEU A 69 -0.20 -3.23 -5.20
CA LEU A 69 -1.42 -3.08 -5.97
C LEU A 69 -2.46 -2.49 -5.04
N PHE A 70 -3.11 -1.42 -5.49
CA PHE A 70 -4.21 -0.80 -4.78
C PHE A 70 -5.43 -0.77 -5.69
N TYR A 71 -6.54 -1.34 -5.22
CA TYR A 71 -7.78 -1.44 -5.97
C TYR A 71 -8.98 -0.97 -5.14
N GLU A 72 -9.74 -0.05 -5.72
CA GLU A 72 -11.02 0.42 -5.22
C GLU A 72 -12.03 0.45 -6.38
N ASP A 73 -13.29 0.09 -6.11
CA ASP A 73 -14.32 0.04 -7.14
C ASP A 73 -14.66 1.46 -7.68
N PRO A 74 -14.92 1.60 -8.99
CA PRO A 74 -15.26 2.89 -9.60
C PRO A 74 -16.46 3.59 -8.98
N SER A 75 -17.40 2.84 -8.40
CA SER A 75 -18.63 3.38 -7.85
C SER A 75 -18.43 4.06 -6.49
N TYR A 76 -17.30 3.79 -5.81
CA TYR A 76 -17.07 4.19 -4.41
C TYR A 76 -15.87 5.14 -4.21
N GLY A 77 -14.99 5.25 -5.21
CA GLY A 77 -13.83 6.16 -5.17
C GLY A 77 -12.88 6.07 -6.37
N ASN A 78 -12.95 4.98 -7.14
CA ASN A 78 -12.22 4.79 -8.40
C ASN A 78 -10.68 4.94 -8.31
N ARG A 79 -10.08 4.78 -7.13
CA ARG A 79 -8.63 4.84 -6.97
C ARG A 79 -8.00 3.49 -7.27
N LYS A 80 -7.21 3.43 -8.35
CA LYS A 80 -6.49 2.22 -8.75
C LYS A 80 -5.09 2.57 -9.17
N PHE A 81 -4.09 2.03 -8.49
CA PHE A 81 -2.68 2.29 -8.83
C PHE A 81 -1.80 1.10 -8.48
N VAL A 82 -0.76 0.95 -9.29
CA VAL A 82 0.31 -0.02 -9.07
C VAL A 82 1.54 0.76 -8.64
N THR A 83 2.24 0.24 -7.64
CA THR A 83 3.52 0.77 -7.20
C THR A 83 4.59 -0.28 -7.44
N MET A 84 5.74 0.17 -7.91
CA MET A 84 6.94 -0.65 -8.00
C MET A 84 8.06 0.12 -7.33
N GLY A 85 8.98 -0.58 -6.67
CA GLY A 85 10.08 0.06 -5.98
C GLY A 85 11.29 -0.85 -5.89
N ALA A 86 12.45 -0.22 -5.82
CA ALA A 86 13.72 -0.87 -5.59
C ALA A 86 14.46 -0.10 -4.49
N GLY A 87 15.07 -0.81 -3.57
CA GLY A 87 15.85 -0.23 -2.49
C GLY A 87 17.23 -0.83 -2.45
N ILE A 88 18.21 -0.04 -2.06
CA ILE A 88 19.58 -0.48 -1.80
C ILE A 88 19.96 0.01 -0.40
N ARG A 89 20.59 -0.84 0.40
CA ARG A 89 21.20 -0.48 1.68
C ARG A 89 22.67 -0.89 1.67
N TYR A 90 23.52 0.03 2.10
CA TYR A 90 24.97 -0.16 2.25
C TYR A 90 25.42 0.57 3.51
N ASP A 91 25.84 -0.17 4.54
CA ASP A 91 26.31 0.38 5.82
C ASP A 91 25.32 1.40 6.42
N ILE A 92 25.69 2.68 6.50
CA ILE A 92 24.84 3.76 7.02
C ILE A 92 23.94 4.40 5.96
N TYR A 93 24.13 4.09 4.69
CA TYR A 93 23.43 4.70 3.57
C TYR A 93 22.32 3.79 3.03
N GLY A 94 21.18 4.40 2.74
CA GLY A 94 20.06 3.74 2.09
C GLY A 94 19.49 4.58 0.97
N PHE A 95 19.28 3.97 -0.19
CA PHE A 95 18.63 4.58 -1.34
C PHE A 95 17.36 3.81 -1.66
N ASP A 96 16.22 4.47 -1.78
CA ASP A 96 14.99 3.87 -2.26
C ASP A 96 14.47 4.63 -3.48
N PHE A 97 14.03 3.86 -4.47
CA PHE A 97 13.40 4.30 -5.70
C PHE A 97 12.00 3.71 -5.71
N SER A 98 10.99 4.53 -5.97
CA SER A 98 9.61 4.07 -6.14
C SER A 98 8.96 4.75 -7.33
N TYR A 99 8.33 3.97 -8.18
CA TYR A 99 7.54 4.41 -9.30
C TYR A 99 6.09 4.03 -9.08
N ILE A 100 5.18 4.95 -9.37
CA ILE A 100 3.74 4.72 -9.29
C ILE A 100 3.15 4.92 -10.67
N THR A 101 2.35 3.97 -11.10
CA THR A 101 1.64 4.03 -12.37
C THR A 101 0.18 3.61 -12.17
N THR A 102 -0.71 4.33 -12.85
CA THR A 102 -2.14 4.01 -12.92
C THR A 102 -2.52 3.35 -14.23
N ASP A 103 -1.62 3.38 -15.21
CA ASP A 103 -1.87 2.98 -16.61
C ASP A 103 -2.15 1.49 -16.78
N VAL A 104 -1.80 0.69 -15.78
CA VAL A 104 -2.12 -0.75 -15.74
C VAL A 104 -3.63 -0.98 -15.61
N PHE A 105 -4.39 0.00 -15.11
CA PHE A 105 -5.83 -0.07 -14.94
C PHE A 105 -6.55 0.73 -16.03
N SER A 106 -7.10 0.02 -17.03
CA SER A 106 -7.93 0.61 -18.08
C SER A 106 -9.14 1.34 -17.46
N GLY A 107 -9.26 2.64 -17.71
CA GLY A 107 -10.37 3.48 -17.22
C GLY A 107 -10.18 4.08 -15.82
N GLY A 108 -8.99 4.01 -15.23
CA GLY A 108 -8.68 4.75 -13.99
C GLY A 108 -8.69 6.26 -14.23
N GLU A 109 -9.31 7.04 -13.34
CA GLU A 109 -9.18 8.49 -13.35
C GLU A 109 -7.71 8.88 -13.26
N ASN A 110 -7.29 9.89 -14.06
CA ASN A 110 -5.95 10.47 -14.02
C ASN A 110 -5.58 10.86 -12.58
N HIS A 111 -4.84 10.01 -11.89
CA HIS A 111 -4.39 10.31 -10.54
C HIS A 111 -3.24 11.33 -10.64
N PRO A 112 -3.24 12.43 -9.88
CA PRO A 112 -2.21 13.47 -9.99
C PRO A 112 -0.78 13.00 -9.63
N LEU A 113 -0.64 11.79 -9.07
CA LEU A 113 0.65 11.15 -8.77
C LEU A 113 1.00 10.02 -9.75
N SER A 114 0.26 9.90 -10.86
CA SER A 114 0.59 8.96 -11.94
C SER A 114 1.93 9.33 -12.54
N ASP A 115 2.70 8.31 -12.91
CA ASP A 115 4.04 8.41 -13.52
C ASP A 115 5.06 9.22 -12.71
N THR A 116 4.88 9.23 -11.39
CA THR A 116 5.81 9.91 -10.49
C THR A 116 6.88 8.94 -10.02
N LEU A 117 8.14 9.34 -10.17
CA LEU A 117 9.30 8.68 -9.58
C LEU A 117 9.69 9.38 -8.28
N ARG A 118 9.71 8.62 -7.20
CA ARG A 118 10.12 9.05 -5.85
C ARG A 118 11.50 8.49 -5.52
N PHE A 119 12.34 9.37 -5.00
CA PHE A 119 13.69 9.05 -4.57
C PHE A 119 13.82 9.40 -3.09
N THR A 120 14.35 8.47 -2.30
CA THR A 120 14.59 8.66 -0.87
C THR A 120 16.03 8.31 -0.55
N LEU A 121 16.70 9.20 0.19
CA LEU A 121 18.02 8.97 0.78
C LEU A 121 17.87 8.86 2.30
N LEU A 122 18.36 7.76 2.85
CA LEU A 122 18.41 7.48 4.28
C LEU A 122 19.87 7.46 4.75
N ILE A 123 20.14 8.16 5.85
CA ILE A 123 21.47 8.20 6.49
C ILE A 123 21.29 7.89 7.98
N GLY A 124 21.82 6.76 8.43
CA GLY A 124 21.74 6.31 9.81
C GLY A 124 23.01 6.62 10.60
N TRP A 125 23.06 7.76 11.29
CA TRP A 125 24.19 8.10 12.17
C TRP A 125 24.22 7.23 13.42
N GLY A 126 25.41 6.72 13.77
CA GLY A 126 25.62 5.92 14.99
C GLY A 126 25.25 4.44 14.85
N ASN A 127 24.84 3.98 13.67
CA ASN A 127 24.73 2.56 13.39
C ASN A 127 26.13 1.94 13.31
N THR A 128 26.49 1.15 14.32
CA THR A 128 27.59 0.19 14.19
C THR A 128 27.07 -1.03 13.46
N VAL A 129 27.47 -1.22 12.19
CA VAL A 129 27.27 -2.50 11.51
C VAL A 129 28.00 -3.56 12.33
N THR A 130 27.24 -4.38 13.04
CA THR A 130 27.77 -5.56 13.72
C THR A 130 28.22 -6.53 12.64
N GLN A 131 29.49 -6.42 12.23
CA GLN A 131 30.10 -7.45 11.40
C GLN A 131 30.18 -8.72 12.24
N THR A 132 29.36 -9.70 11.91
CA THR A 132 29.45 -11.05 12.46
C THR A 132 30.69 -11.67 11.83
N LYS A 133 31.86 -11.35 12.42
CA LYS A 133 33.10 -12.11 12.22
C LYS A 133 32.96 -13.48 12.87
N GLY A 134 32.08 -14.31 12.31
CA GLY A 134 31.93 -15.72 12.63
C GLY A 134 32.33 -16.54 11.43
N PHE A 135 33.05 -17.64 11.66
CA PHE A 135 33.42 -18.56 10.59
C PHE A 135 32.17 -19.06 9.84
N PRO A 136 32.25 -19.25 8.51
CA PRO A 136 31.14 -19.80 7.73
C PRO A 136 30.77 -21.16 8.29
N ARG A 137 29.59 -21.29 8.89
CA ARG A 137 29.04 -22.59 9.27
C ARG A 137 28.43 -23.20 8.01
N GLY A 138 29.27 -23.83 7.19
CA GLY A 138 28.82 -24.93 6.35
C GLY A 138 28.68 -26.16 7.24
N ILE A 139 27.49 -26.76 7.33
CA ILE A 139 26.98 -27.86 6.50
C ILE A 139 25.45 -27.84 6.58
#